data_AF-K1TX97-F1
#
_entry.id   AF-K1TX97-F1
#
_cell.length_a   1.000
_cell.length_b   1.000
_cell.length_c   1.000
_cell.angle_alpha   90.00
_cell.angle_beta   90.00
_cell.angle_gamma   90.00
#
_symmetry.space_group_name_H-M   'P 1'
#
loop_
_entity.id
_entity.type
_entity.pdbx_description
1 polymer ?
#
loop_
_entity_poly.entity_id
_entity_poly.type
_entity_poly.pdbx_seq_one_letter_code
_entity_poly.pdbx_strand_id
1 'polypeptide(L)'
;MTIEIEEVTVKDGIVRITALNCSEENLQKLERLRDDCYQKELQFVFDTRNNKSDCIYLTYWLHHQKVTAGCKTYGEAFYRIRGTVTTISGKYLEPAA
;
A
#
# COMPACT_ATOMS: atom_id res chain seq x y z
N MET A 1 -5.86 -6.12 -4.65
CA MET A 1 -6.23 -6.18 -3.23
C MET A 1 -6.63 -4.79 -2.78
N THR A 2 -7.77 -4.66 -2.11
CA THR A 2 -8.23 -3.37 -1.56
C THR A 2 -7.61 -3.16 -0.19
N ILE A 3 -6.96 -2.02 0.00
CA ILE A 3 -6.19 -1.70 1.20
C ILE A 3 -6.43 -0.26 1.64
N GLU A 4 -6.23 0.02 2.92
CA GLU A 4 -6.08 1.38 3.45
C GLU A 4 -4.61 1.62 3.79
N ILE A 5 -4.02 2.69 3.25
CA ILE A 5 -2.59 2.97 3.43
C ILE A 5 -2.36 3.68 4.75
N GLU A 6 -1.62 3.06 5.67
CA GLU A 6 -1.27 3.64 6.96
C GLU A 6 0.02 4.46 6.86
N GLU A 7 1.06 3.85 6.31
CA GLU A 7 2.39 4.43 6.27
C GLU A 7 3.12 4.09 4.97
N VAL A 8 3.99 5.02 4.56
CA VAL A 8 4.99 4.76 3.52
C VAL A 8 6.36 5.11 4.07
N THR A 9 7.28 4.15 4.02
CA THR A 9 8.69 4.35 4.36
C THR A 9 9.56 4.15 3.11
N VAL A 10 10.60 4.98 2.99
CA VAL A 10 11.56 4.90 1.88
C VAL A 10 12.95 4.82 2.47
N LYS A 11 13.66 3.72 2.23
CA LYS A 11 15.01 3.51 2.75
C LYS A 11 15.85 2.76 1.72
N ASP A 12 17.02 3.31 1.39
CA ASP A 12 18.01 2.71 0.48
C ASP A 12 17.46 2.33 -0.92
N GLY A 13 16.41 3.02 -1.38
CA GLY A 13 15.74 2.72 -2.65
C GLY A 13 14.63 1.68 -2.56
N ILE A 14 14.36 1.17 -1.35
CA ILE A 14 13.21 0.33 -1.06
C ILE A 14 12.06 1.19 -0.56
N VAL A 15 10.90 1.07 -1.21
CA VAL A 15 9.65 1.67 -0.77
C VAL A 15 8.82 0.58 -0.08
N ARG A 16 8.44 0.80 1.18
CA ARG A 16 7.52 -0.08 1.91
C ARG A 16 6.22 0.68 2.19
N ILE A 17 5.11 0.07 1.82
CA ILE A 17 3.76 0.58 2.11
C ILE A 17 3.14 -0.35 3.14
N THR A 18 2.91 0.18 4.35
CA THR A 18 2.14 -0.51 5.40
C THR A 18 0.68 -0.16 5.23
N ALA A 19 -0.19 -1.16 5.29
CA ALA A 19 -1.59 -0.99 5.00
C ALA A 19 -2.50 -1.98 5.72
N LEU A 20 -3.75 -1.59 5.92
CA LEU A 20 -4.80 -2.46 6.43
C LEU A 20 -5.53 -3.17 5.28
N ASN A 21 -5.91 -4.43 5.49
CA ASN A 21 -6.67 -5.18 4.50
C ASN A 21 -8.15 -4.77 4.52
N CYS A 22 -8.59 -4.05 3.49
CA CYS A 22 -9.99 -3.61 3.33
C CYS A 22 -10.71 -4.38 2.20
N SER A 23 -10.27 -5.61 1.89
CA SER A 23 -11.02 -6.50 1.03
C SER A 23 -12.33 -6.94 1.69
N GLU A 24 -13.38 -7.11 0.90
CA GLU A 24 -14.72 -7.46 1.39
C GLU A 24 -14.71 -8.76 2.20
N GLU A 25 -13.98 -9.78 1.74
CA GLU A 25 -13.79 -11.05 2.46
C GLU A 25 -13.19 -10.82 3.86
N ASN A 26 -12.20 -9.94 3.98
CA ASN A 26 -11.59 -9.62 5.27
C ASN A 26 -12.56 -8.84 6.17
N LEU A 27 -13.31 -7.89 5.62
CA LEU A 27 -14.30 -7.12 6.39
C LEU A 27 -15.40 -8.04 6.93
N GLN A 28 -15.95 -8.92 6.10
CA GLN A 28 -16.94 -9.93 6.54
C GLN A 28 -16.38 -10.87 7.59
N LYS A 29 -15.08 -11.21 7.53
CA LYS A 29 -14.41 -12.01 8.56
C LYS A 29 -14.28 -11.25 9.88
N LEU A 30 -13.90 -9.98 9.83
CA LEU A 30 -13.81 -9.11 11.02
C LEU A 30 -15.18 -8.93 11.69
N GLU A 31 -16.26 -8.73 10.92
CA GLU A 31 -17.62 -8.62 11.46
C GLU A 31 -18.06 -9.88 12.24
N ARG A 32 -17.54 -11.06 11.89
CA ARG A 32 -17.82 -12.33 12.59
C ARG A 32 -16.99 -12.51 13.86
N LEU A 33 -15.86 -11.81 13.98
CA LEU A 33 -14.91 -11.92 15.09
C LEU A 33 -15.05 -10.68 16.00
N ARG A 34 -15.92 -10.76 17.01
CA ARG A 34 -16.29 -9.62 17.87
C ARG A 34 -15.11 -9.08 18.73
N ASP A 35 -15.12 -7.76 18.88
CA ASP A 35 -14.40 -6.80 19.76
C ASP A 35 -12.87 -6.81 19.93
N ASP A 36 -12.17 -7.94 19.84
CA ASP A 36 -10.70 -7.98 20.07
C ASP A 36 -9.87 -8.26 18.79
N CYS A 37 -10.49 -8.12 17.61
CA CYS A 37 -9.85 -8.54 16.37
C CYS A 37 -8.78 -7.53 15.91
N TYR A 38 -7.51 -7.88 16.14
CA TYR A 38 -6.37 -7.16 15.58
C TYR A 38 -6.36 -7.33 14.06
N GLN A 39 -6.55 -6.24 13.32
CA GLN A 39 -6.43 -6.27 11.88
C GLN A 39 -4.96 -6.46 11.52
N LYS A 40 -4.66 -7.52 10.77
CA LYS A 40 -3.29 -7.82 10.36
C LYS A 40 -2.81 -6.74 9.38
N GLU A 41 -1.73 -6.07 9.74
CA GLU A 41 -1.02 -5.17 8.84
C GLU A 41 -0.42 -5.94 7.67
N LEU A 42 -0.56 -5.37 6.48
CA LEU A 42 0.04 -5.84 5.24
C LEU A 42 1.22 -4.93 4.90
N GLN A 43 2.29 -5.52 4.38
CA GLN A 43 3.45 -4.77 3.87
C GLN A 43 3.64 -5.04 2.38
N PHE A 44 3.66 -3.98 1.59
CA PHE A 44 3.98 -4.04 0.17
C PHE A 44 5.36 -3.44 -0.06
N VAL A 45 6.25 -4.18 -0.73
CA VAL A 45 7.66 -3.81 -0.87
C VAL A 45 8.01 -3.65 -2.35
N PHE A 46 8.67 -2.55 -2.67
CA PHE A 46 9.12 -2.21 -4.02
C PHE A 46 10.61 -1.87 -4.00
N ASP A 47 11.44 -2.62 -4.74
CA ASP A 47 12.84 -2.25 -4.95
C ASP A 47 12.95 -1.31 -6.14
N THR A 48 12.83 -0.01 -5.88
CA THR A 48 12.90 1.02 -6.92
C THR A 48 14.31 1.29 -7.44
N ARG A 49 15.34 0.74 -6.78
CA ARG A 49 16.75 0.93 -7.15
C ARG A 49 17.25 -0.17 -8.08
N ASN A 50 16.96 -1.43 -7.76
CA ASN A 50 17.50 -2.59 -8.49
C ASN A 50 16.44 -3.30 -9.34
N ASN A 51 15.14 -3.04 -9.13
CA ASN A 51 14.06 -3.66 -9.89
C ASN A 51 13.26 -2.64 -10.69
N LYS A 52 13.55 -2.57 -12.00
CA LYS A 52 12.87 -1.66 -12.92
C LYS A 52 11.37 -1.92 -13.01
N SER A 53 10.92 -3.17 -12.88
CA SER A 53 9.50 -3.52 -13.00
C SER A 53 8.69 -3.01 -11.80
N ASP A 54 9.28 -3.04 -10.61
CA ASP A 54 8.69 -2.49 -9.38
C ASP A 54 8.57 -0.98 -9.50
N CYS A 55 9.63 -0.31 -9.96
CA CYS A 55 9.64 1.14 -10.19
C CYS A 55 8.53 1.54 -11.17
N ILE A 56 8.45 0.91 -12.34
CA ILE A 56 7.42 1.20 -13.36
C ILE A 56 6.02 1.02 -12.79
N TYR A 57 5.77 -0.09 -12.10
CA TYR A 57 4.47 -0.35 -11.51
C TYR A 57 4.10 0.69 -10.45
N LEU A 58 5.03 1.02 -9.55
CA LEU A 58 4.79 1.97 -8.48
C LEU A 58 4.49 3.36 -9.04
N THR A 59 5.25 3.82 -10.05
CA THR A 59 4.97 5.09 -10.75
C THR A 59 3.58 5.08 -11.37
N TYR A 60 3.26 4.03 -12.13
CA TYR A 60 1.97 3.89 -12.79
C TYR A 60 0.83 3.92 -11.77
N TRP A 61 0.95 3.11 -10.72
CA TRP A 61 -0.06 3.01 -9.68
C TRP A 61 -0.26 4.33 -8.93
N LEU A 62 0.81 5.06 -8.59
CA LEU A 62 0.72 6.37 -7.95
C LEU A 62 0.00 7.39 -8.85
N HIS A 63 0.28 7.41 -10.15
CA HIS A 63 -0.38 8.33 -11.09
C HIS A 63 -1.88 8.08 -11.25
N HIS A 64 -2.36 6.88 -10.91
CA HIS A 64 -3.78 6.53 -10.96
C HIS A 64 -4.52 6.85 -9.66
N GLN A 65 -3.82 7.34 -8.63
CA GLN A 65 -4.44 7.81 -7.39
C GLN A 65 -4.91 9.25 -7.56
N LYS A 66 -6.21 9.51 -7.41
CA LYS A 66 -6.76 10.88 -7.55
C LYS A 66 -6.06 11.89 -6.61
N VAL A 67 -5.66 11.44 -5.42
CA VAL A 67 -5.03 12.28 -4.39
C VAL A 67 -3.62 12.75 -4.77
N THR A 68 -2.93 12.05 -5.68
CA THR A 68 -1.57 12.41 -6.14
C THR A 68 -1.62 13.37 -7.33
N ALA A 69 -2.80 13.79 -7.79
CA ALA A 69 -2.93 14.77 -8.85
C ALA A 69 -2.17 16.06 -8.52
N GLY A 70 -1.29 16.47 -9.43
CA GLY A 70 -0.46 17.66 -9.29
C GLY A 70 0.77 17.49 -8.39
N CYS A 71 1.05 16.30 -7.84
CA CYS A 71 2.32 16.01 -7.19
C CYS A 71 3.47 16.08 -8.20
N LYS A 72 4.57 16.70 -7.79
CA LYS A 72 5.80 16.85 -8.61
C LYS A 72 6.88 15.85 -8.19
N THR A 73 6.78 15.30 -6.98
CA THR A 73 7.76 14.37 -6.43
C THR A 73 7.10 13.14 -5.84
N TYR A 74 7.85 12.04 -5.75
CA TYR A 74 7.42 10.84 -5.03
C TYR A 74 7.13 11.13 -3.56
N GLY A 75 7.93 11.97 -2.90
CA GLY A 75 7.71 12.33 -1.49
C GLY A 75 6.33 12.97 -1.26
N GLU A 76 5.93 13.90 -2.13
CA GLU A 76 4.58 14.49 -2.09
C GLU A 76 3.49 13.44 -2.33
N ALA A 77 3.67 12.58 -3.32
CA ALA A 77 2.71 11.53 -3.64
C ALA A 77 2.55 10.55 -2.47
N PHE A 78 3.65 10.09 -1.87
CA PHE A 78 3.65 9.20 -0.71
C PHE A 78 3.02 9.83 0.53
N TYR A 79 3.21 11.13 0.74
CA TYR A 79 2.55 11.84 1.82
C TYR A 79 1.03 11.87 1.62
N ARG A 80 0.56 12.12 0.40
CA ARG A 80 -0.87 12.30 0.10
C ARG A 80 -1.69 11.00 0.05
N ILE A 81 -1.07 9.86 -0.21
CA ILE A 81 -1.79 8.58 -0.26
C ILE A 81 -2.07 7.96 1.11
N ARG A 82 -1.49 8.50 2.20
CA ARG A 82 -1.78 8.02 3.56
C ARG A 82 -3.25 8.27 3.92
N GLY A 83 -3.89 7.31 4.57
CA GLY A 83 -5.32 7.29 4.88
C GLY A 83 -6.22 7.07 3.67
N THR A 84 -5.68 6.69 2.51
CA THR A 84 -6.49 6.42 1.32
C THR A 84 -6.76 4.94 1.14
N VAL A 85 -8.03 4.63 0.83
CA VAL A 85 -8.44 3.29 0.42
C VAL A 85 -8.22 3.16 -1.09
N THR A 86 -7.44 2.17 -1.50
CA THR A 86 -7.10 1.96 -2.91
C THR A 86 -6.83 0.50 -3.23
N THR A 87 -6.71 0.18 -4.51
CA THR A 87 -6.39 -1.16 -4.98
C THR A 87 -4.91 -1.26 -5.35
N ILE A 88 -4.22 -2.25 -4.80
CA ILE A 88 -2.82 -2.55 -5.11
C ILE A 88 -2.65 -4.02 -5.52
N SER A 89 -1.61 -4.34 -6.28
CA SER A 89 -1.35 -5.72 -6.71
C SER A 89 -0.80 -6.55 -5.55
N GLY A 90 -1.45 -7.69 -5.28
CA GLY A 90 -1.04 -8.61 -4.22
C GLY A 90 0.32 -9.28 -4.48
N LYS A 91 0.87 -9.19 -5.70
CA LYS A 91 2.19 -9.78 -6.02
C LYS A 91 3.36 -9.12 -5.26
N TYR A 92 3.15 -7.89 -4.76
CA TYR A 92 4.14 -7.15 -3.98
C TYR A 92 3.94 -7.30 -2.47
N LEU A 93 2.95 -8.09 -2.05
CA LEU A 93 2.73 -8.37 -0.64
C LEU A 93 3.90 -9.20 -0.12
N GLU A 94 4.57 -8.69 0.90
CA GLU A 94 5.61 -9.43 1.61
C GLU A 94 4.94 -10.54 2.43
N PRO A 95 5.42 -11.79 2.36
CA PRO A 95 4.91 -12.86 3.20
C PRO A 95 5.08 -12.49 4.67
N ALA A 96 4.06 -12.78 5.49
CA ALA A 96 4.23 -12.67 6.93
C ALA A 96 5.33 -13.66 7.37
N ALA A 97 6.33 -13.15 8.08
CA ALA A 97 7.39 -13.94 8.70
C ALA A 97 6.83 -14.97 9.69
#